data_AF-A0A965UX66-F1
#
_entry.id   AF-A0A965UX66-F1
#
_cell.length_a   1.000
_cell.length_b   1.000
_cell.length_c   1.000
_cell.angle_alpha   90.00
_cell.angle_beta   90.00
_cell.angle_gamma   90.00
#
_symmetry.space_group_name_H-M   'P 1'
#
loop_
_entity.id
_entity.type
_entity.pdbx_description
1 polymer ?
#
loop_
_entity_poly.entity_id
_entity_poly.type
_entity_poly.pdbx_seq_one_letter_code
_entity_poly.pdbx_strand_id
1 'polypeptide(L)'
;TFATNGTVTAAGLHNLIDGTDIYQALITDQTNLTSVGSADELLIADADLTENDAPRAVTVNELFEDALTISTYTNANINNISYGTSTGTRLVSTNASITTGTIPNLTSSTASITIGTIPTLTAGTTTSTSANITNGTIRTLTSSTATITGGTFSGSVNSTFGTIGTLNATTGTIANLSTTLAGDFTISQGTGTIGTTGVTAGTYGTNTAAVTLTIDSKGRVTTVSTSAISTADDSITYAKLSTSATEADNVAKRTAKAWVNFNGTGTVAIRDDFNVSSITDNGTGNYAINFSSNLSNANYCVAVSVDNGSSATIVNTAETGTFSTSSVVITTQYAGGSTNRTASDKVQICAAVFGA
;
A
#
# COMPACT_ATOMS: atom_id res chain seq x y z
N THR A 1 -8.60 75.84 85.56
CA THR A 1 -9.35 76.88 84.83
C THR A 1 -8.67 78.22 85.01
N PHE A 2 -8.22 78.84 83.93
CA PHE A 2 -7.65 80.19 83.96
C PHE A 2 -8.77 81.22 83.96
N ALA A 3 -8.66 82.27 84.77
CA ALA A 3 -9.55 83.43 84.66
C ALA A 3 -9.28 84.15 83.32
N THR A 4 -10.32 84.66 82.69
CA THR A 4 -10.20 85.47 81.46
C THR A 4 -9.25 86.65 81.73
N ASN A 5 -8.19 86.76 80.93
CA ASN A 5 -7.08 87.74 81.07
C ASN A 5 -6.11 87.51 82.24
N GLY A 6 -6.10 86.33 82.88
CA GLY A 6 -5.06 85.95 83.84
C GLY A 6 -3.76 85.53 83.16
N THR A 7 -2.62 85.79 83.81
CA THR A 7 -1.29 85.37 83.32
C THR A 7 -1.19 83.84 83.29
N VAL A 8 -1.01 83.27 82.10
CA VAL A 8 -0.78 81.82 81.93
C VAL A 8 0.67 81.52 82.32
N THR A 9 0.87 80.77 83.39
CA THR A 9 2.20 80.29 83.78
C THR A 9 2.51 78.97 83.06
N ALA A 10 3.78 78.69 82.79
CA ALA A 10 4.20 77.43 82.16
C ALA A 10 3.69 76.19 82.93
N ALA A 11 3.72 76.23 84.27
CA ALA A 11 3.17 75.16 85.11
C ALA A 11 1.65 75.01 84.96
N GLY A 12 0.92 76.13 84.81
CA GLY A 12 -0.52 76.08 84.56
C GLY A 12 -0.85 75.49 83.19
N LEU A 13 -0.04 75.76 82.17
CA LEU A 13 -0.23 75.22 80.82
C LEU A 13 0.09 73.71 80.78
N HIS A 14 1.16 73.29 81.46
CA HIS A 14 1.55 71.87 81.56
C HIS A 14 0.46 71.04 82.25
N ASN A 15 -0.10 71.53 83.36
CA ASN A 15 -1.21 70.87 84.05
C ASN A 15 -2.49 70.74 83.20
N LEU A 16 -2.66 71.59 82.18
CA LEU A 16 -3.80 71.50 81.27
C LEU A 16 -3.59 70.38 80.23
N ILE A 17 -2.37 70.26 79.70
CA ILE A 17 -2.01 69.26 78.69
C ILE A 17 -1.88 67.86 79.32
N ASP A 18 -1.27 67.77 80.50
CA ASP A 18 -1.12 66.48 81.22
C ASP A 18 -2.46 65.93 81.74
N GLY A 19 -3.47 66.79 81.87
CA GLY A 19 -4.85 66.40 82.20
C GLY A 19 -5.74 66.12 81.00
N THR A 20 -5.23 66.20 79.76
CA THR A 20 -5.96 65.73 78.59
C THR A 20 -5.75 64.24 78.42
N ASP A 21 -6.79 63.45 78.72
CA ASP A 21 -6.84 62.06 78.30
C ASP A 21 -6.83 62.04 76.77
N ILE A 22 -5.72 61.62 76.17
CA ILE A 22 -5.76 61.13 74.78
C ILE A 22 -6.83 60.03 74.79
N TYR A 23 -7.92 60.20 74.04
CA TYR A 23 -8.98 59.21 73.93
C TYR A 23 -8.40 57.89 73.38
N GLN A 24 -7.90 57.02 74.27
CA GLN A 24 -7.36 55.70 73.94
C GLN A 24 -8.44 54.71 73.47
N ALA A 25 -9.71 55.15 73.47
CA ALA A 25 -10.85 54.40 72.97
C ALA A 25 -10.90 54.27 71.44
N LEU A 26 -9.99 54.88 70.67
CA LEU A 26 -9.98 54.72 69.21
C LEU A 26 -9.60 53.28 68.76
N ILE A 27 -8.98 52.46 69.61
CA ILE A 27 -8.44 51.15 69.19
C ILE A 27 -9.00 49.95 69.98
N THR A 28 -9.56 50.14 71.17
CA THR A 28 -9.83 49.03 72.11
C THR A 28 -11.25 48.44 72.07
N ASP A 29 -12.22 49.10 71.42
CA ASP A 29 -13.62 48.65 71.36
C ASP A 29 -14.00 48.19 69.94
N GLN A 30 -13.24 47.23 69.38
CA GLN A 30 -13.51 46.70 68.04
C GLN A 30 -14.55 45.57 68.11
N THR A 31 -15.73 45.79 67.53
CA THR A 31 -16.66 44.71 67.19
C THR A 31 -16.16 43.99 65.94
N ASN A 32 -16.06 42.66 65.97
CA ASN A 32 -15.77 41.87 64.77
C ASN A 32 -16.82 42.15 63.69
N LEU A 33 -16.42 42.73 62.57
CA LEU A 33 -17.25 42.87 61.38
C LEU A 33 -17.26 41.53 60.64
N THR A 34 -18.44 40.99 60.36
CA THR A 34 -18.59 39.76 59.55
C THR A 34 -18.40 40.01 58.05
N SER A 35 -18.37 41.27 57.64
CA SER A 35 -18.16 41.73 56.26
C SER A 35 -17.72 43.19 56.26
N VAL A 36 -16.91 43.58 55.29
CA VAL A 36 -16.54 44.97 55.01
C VAL A 36 -17.34 45.49 53.80
N GLY A 37 -17.82 46.73 53.87
CA GLY A 37 -18.45 47.45 52.78
C GLY A 37 -17.41 48.05 51.82
N SER A 38 -17.84 48.40 50.60
CA SER A 38 -16.95 48.96 49.57
C SER A 38 -16.35 50.32 49.95
N ALA A 39 -17.04 51.08 50.78
CA ALA A 39 -16.59 52.38 51.29
C ALA A 39 -15.81 52.28 52.61
N ASP A 40 -15.68 51.09 53.19
CA ASP A 40 -14.88 50.91 54.39
C ASP A 40 -13.40 51.17 54.05
N GLU A 41 -12.67 51.80 54.97
CA GLU A 41 -11.26 52.16 54.77
C GLU A 41 -10.35 51.23 55.56
N LEU A 42 -9.31 50.73 54.88
CA LEU A 42 -8.20 50.05 55.53
C LEU A 42 -7.10 51.08 55.79
N LEU A 43 -6.83 51.38 57.06
CA LEU A 43 -5.73 52.26 57.46
C LEU A 43 -4.39 51.58 57.16
N ILE A 44 -3.48 52.32 56.54
CA ILE A 44 -2.15 51.84 56.18
C ILE A 44 -1.16 52.38 57.22
N ALA A 45 -0.58 51.47 58.00
CA ALA A 45 0.57 51.79 58.84
C ALA A 45 1.82 51.85 57.95
N ASP A 46 2.15 53.06 57.51
CA ASP A 46 3.34 53.32 56.72
C ASP A 46 4.47 53.83 57.65
N ALA A 47 5.56 53.08 57.71
CA ALA A 47 6.66 53.33 58.64
C ALA A 47 7.48 54.59 58.28
N ASP A 48 7.29 55.12 57.07
CA ASP A 48 7.99 56.31 56.57
C ASP A 48 7.24 57.63 56.85
N LEU A 49 6.08 57.58 57.54
CA LEU A 49 5.32 58.78 57.91
C LEU A 49 5.98 59.54 59.08
N THR A 50 6.00 60.87 58.97
CA THR A 50 6.45 61.79 60.02
C THR A 50 5.28 62.30 60.86
N GLU A 51 5.57 62.97 61.98
CA GLU A 51 4.57 63.52 62.90
C GLU A 51 3.62 64.57 62.27
N ASN A 52 3.96 65.09 61.09
CA ASN A 52 3.13 66.06 60.37
C ASN A 52 2.34 65.44 59.21
N ASP A 53 2.53 64.16 58.90
CA ASP A 53 1.87 63.50 57.79
C ASP A 53 0.49 62.97 58.21
N ALA A 54 -0.50 63.14 57.34
CA ALA A 54 -1.84 62.58 57.56
C ALA A 54 -1.80 61.04 57.45
N PRO A 55 -2.58 60.31 58.27
CA PRO A 55 -2.73 58.87 58.12
C PRO A 55 -3.20 58.52 56.70
N ARG A 56 -2.57 57.50 56.10
CA ARG A 56 -2.96 57.01 54.76
C ARG A 56 -4.01 55.91 54.91
N ALA A 57 -4.98 55.90 54.00
CA ALA A 57 -6.02 54.89 53.92
C ALA A 57 -6.24 54.46 52.47
N VAL A 58 -6.80 53.28 52.27
CA VAL A 58 -7.34 52.82 50.99
C VAL A 58 -8.74 52.29 51.22
N THR A 59 -9.69 52.59 50.33
CA THR A 59 -11.01 51.97 50.43
C THR A 59 -10.91 50.48 50.11
N VAL A 60 -11.77 49.66 50.70
CA VAL A 60 -11.89 48.23 50.37
C VAL A 60 -12.18 48.03 48.89
N ASN A 61 -12.96 48.93 48.28
CA ASN A 61 -13.18 48.94 46.84
C ASN A 61 -11.87 49.16 46.07
N GLU A 62 -11.09 50.19 46.41
CA GLU A 62 -9.81 50.44 45.73
C GLU A 62 -8.80 49.32 45.97
N LEU A 63 -8.77 48.70 47.15
CA LEU A 63 -7.87 47.56 47.44
C LEU A 63 -8.17 46.34 46.56
N PHE A 64 -9.45 46.09 46.25
CA PHE A 64 -9.86 44.93 45.44
C PHE A 64 -10.00 45.23 43.94
N GLU A 65 -10.22 46.49 43.57
CA GLU A 65 -10.28 46.96 42.18
C GLU A 65 -8.91 47.48 41.68
N ASP A 66 -7.88 47.52 42.53
CA ASP A 66 -6.53 47.88 42.09
C ASP A 66 -6.06 46.92 41.00
N ALA A 67 -5.58 47.50 39.91
CA ALA A 67 -5.08 46.75 38.79
C ALA A 67 -3.74 46.12 39.21
N LEU A 68 -3.73 44.82 39.47
CA LEU A 68 -2.54 43.99 39.77
C LEU A 68 -1.55 44.04 38.58
N THR A 69 -0.82 45.13 38.45
CA THR A 69 -0.09 45.47 37.22
C THR A 69 1.40 45.20 37.33
N ILE A 70 1.92 44.86 38.52
CA ILE A 70 3.37 44.93 38.74
C ILE A 70 3.99 43.94 39.75
N SER A 71 3.26 42.95 40.31
CA SER A 71 3.86 42.03 41.31
C SER A 71 3.30 40.59 41.31
N THR A 72 4.14 39.64 41.73
CA THR A 72 3.81 38.22 41.89
C THR A 72 3.24 37.97 43.28
N TYR A 73 1.96 37.62 43.38
CA TYR A 73 1.30 37.29 44.64
C TYR A 73 1.24 35.77 44.82
N THR A 74 2.15 35.21 45.62
CA THR A 74 2.30 33.76 45.78
C THR A 74 1.14 33.09 46.52
N ASN A 75 0.37 33.84 47.33
CA ASN A 75 -0.65 33.30 48.23
C ASN A 75 -2.03 34.00 48.11
N ALA A 76 -2.31 34.69 47.00
CA ALA A 76 -3.62 35.33 46.81
C ALA A 76 -4.71 34.27 46.57
N ASN A 77 -5.61 34.08 47.54
CA ASN A 77 -6.70 33.12 47.47
C ASN A 77 -7.98 33.78 46.94
N ILE A 78 -8.07 34.01 45.63
CA ILE A 78 -9.26 34.60 44.99
C ILE A 78 -10.16 33.46 44.47
N ASN A 79 -11.09 32.99 45.31
CA ASN A 79 -11.88 31.78 45.00
C ASN A 79 -13.16 32.00 44.19
N ASN A 80 -13.55 33.25 43.88
CA ASN A 80 -14.86 33.49 43.26
C ASN A 80 -14.91 34.76 42.39
N ILE A 81 -14.07 34.85 41.36
CA ILE A 81 -14.29 35.85 40.31
C ILE A 81 -15.33 35.28 39.34
N SER A 82 -16.52 35.86 39.29
CA SER A 82 -17.43 35.68 38.15
C SER A 82 -16.91 36.56 37.03
N TYR A 83 -16.16 35.97 36.08
CA TYR A 83 -15.48 36.74 35.04
C TYR A 83 -16.51 37.30 34.03
N GLY A 84 -16.76 38.61 34.10
CA GLY A 84 -17.26 39.38 32.95
C GLY A 84 -16.25 39.37 31.80
N THR A 85 -16.61 40.00 30.68
CA THR A 85 -15.77 40.13 29.46
C THR A 85 -14.30 40.38 29.80
N SER A 86 -13.43 39.38 29.61
CA SER A 86 -12.00 39.53 29.87
C SER A 86 -11.32 40.13 28.65
N THR A 87 -10.85 41.37 28.78
CA THR A 87 -9.95 42.04 27.82
C THR A 87 -8.57 42.19 28.46
N GLY A 88 -7.57 41.39 28.05
CA GLY A 88 -6.17 41.54 28.50
C GLY A 88 -5.43 40.22 28.84
N THR A 89 -4.13 40.33 29.15
CA THR A 89 -3.24 39.21 29.50
C THR A 89 -3.47 38.78 30.95
N ARG A 90 -4.36 37.80 31.17
CA ARG A 90 -4.64 37.26 32.51
C ARG A 90 -4.18 35.81 32.61
N LEU A 91 -3.33 35.51 33.59
CA LEU A 91 -3.06 34.14 34.01
C LEU A 91 -4.26 33.66 34.81
N VAL A 92 -5.09 32.80 34.22
CA VAL A 92 -6.22 32.17 34.90
C VAL A 92 -5.81 30.79 35.43
N SER A 93 -6.28 30.50 36.66
CA SER A 93 -6.13 29.26 37.41
C SER A 93 -6.53 28.01 36.60
N THR A 94 -6.19 26.82 37.12
CA THR A 94 -6.38 25.50 36.51
C THR A 94 -7.79 25.20 35.99
N ASN A 95 -8.80 25.95 36.45
CA ASN A 95 -10.20 25.83 36.04
C ASN A 95 -10.75 27.24 35.75
N ALA A 96 -11.09 27.53 34.49
CA ALA A 96 -11.66 28.82 34.08
C ALA A 96 -13.01 28.63 33.37
N SER A 97 -14.01 29.45 33.75
CA SER A 97 -15.31 29.56 33.07
C SER A 97 -15.44 30.97 32.51
N ILE A 98 -15.54 31.09 31.18
CA ILE A 98 -15.59 32.39 30.49
C ILE A 98 -16.79 32.44 29.55
N THR A 99 -17.61 33.47 29.70
CA THR A 99 -18.78 33.68 28.85
C THR A 99 -18.37 34.28 27.50
N THR A 100 -17.54 35.32 27.49
CA THR A 100 -17.08 36.02 26.27
C THR A 100 -15.68 36.63 26.46
N GLY A 101 -14.74 36.44 25.51
CA GLY A 101 -13.46 37.17 25.51
C GLY A 101 -12.28 36.48 24.79
N THR A 102 -11.09 37.10 24.87
CA THR A 102 -9.80 36.57 24.38
C THR A 102 -8.92 36.21 25.57
N ILE A 103 -8.34 35.00 25.62
CA ILE A 103 -7.38 34.59 26.66
C ILE A 103 -6.01 34.43 26.02
N PRO A 104 -5.05 35.36 26.18
CA PRO A 104 -3.77 35.30 25.49
C PRO A 104 -2.98 34.01 25.73
N ASN A 105 -2.92 33.55 26.99
CA ASN A 105 -2.27 32.30 27.39
C ASN A 105 -3.17 31.55 28.39
N LEU A 106 -3.58 30.32 28.07
CA LEU A 106 -4.36 29.45 28.96
C LEU A 106 -3.57 28.18 29.32
N THR A 107 -3.37 27.94 30.62
CA THR A 107 -2.75 26.73 31.17
C THR A 107 -3.75 26.06 32.10
N SER A 108 -4.54 25.11 31.58
CA SER A 108 -5.68 24.55 32.32
C SER A 108 -5.97 23.12 31.87
N SER A 109 -6.21 22.21 32.83
CA SER A 109 -6.62 20.83 32.52
C SER A 109 -8.04 20.76 31.92
N THR A 110 -8.92 21.70 32.26
CA THR A 110 -10.31 21.80 31.79
C THR A 110 -10.78 23.25 31.69
N ALA A 111 -11.29 23.66 30.52
CA ALA A 111 -11.83 25.00 30.29
C ALA A 111 -13.26 24.93 29.72
N SER A 112 -14.15 25.79 30.25
CA SER A 112 -15.50 26.00 29.72
C SER A 112 -15.61 27.40 29.12
N ILE A 113 -15.93 27.50 27.83
CA ILE A 113 -15.97 28.77 27.09
C ILE A 113 -17.27 28.86 26.32
N THR A 114 -18.09 29.90 26.53
CA THR A 114 -19.33 30.02 25.75
C THR A 114 -19.04 30.56 24.35
N ILE A 115 -18.29 31.66 24.24
CA ILE A 115 -17.80 32.27 22.98
C ILE A 115 -16.40 32.88 23.23
N GLY A 116 -15.34 32.46 22.53
CA GLY A 116 -14.03 33.09 22.74
C GLY A 116 -12.87 32.59 21.87
N THR A 117 -11.75 33.30 21.93
CA THR A 117 -10.49 32.97 21.24
C THR A 117 -9.38 32.67 22.24
N ILE A 118 -8.58 31.63 21.98
CA ILE A 118 -7.37 31.30 22.72
C ILE A 118 -6.18 31.31 21.75
N PRO A 119 -5.33 32.35 21.79
CA PRO A 119 -4.14 32.40 20.96
C PRO A 119 -3.13 31.31 21.33
N THR A 120 -2.91 31.02 22.63
CA THR A 120 -2.05 29.91 23.06
C THR A 120 -2.70 29.04 24.15
N LEU A 121 -2.85 27.74 23.86
CA LEU A 121 -3.33 26.75 24.82
C LEU A 121 -2.21 25.77 25.20
N THR A 122 -1.87 25.71 26.49
CA THR A 122 -0.93 24.73 27.04
C THR A 122 -1.71 23.68 27.84
N ALA A 123 -1.97 22.54 27.17
CA ALA A 123 -2.56 21.27 27.66
C ALA A 123 -3.90 21.34 28.42
N GLY A 124 -5.00 20.86 27.81
CA GLY A 124 -6.31 20.73 28.46
C GLY A 124 -7.43 20.06 27.63
N THR A 125 -8.61 19.92 28.24
CA THR A 125 -9.91 19.63 27.60
C THR A 125 -10.72 20.93 27.49
N THR A 126 -11.33 21.20 26.33
CA THR A 126 -12.17 22.40 26.14
C THR A 126 -13.61 21.99 25.86
N THR A 127 -14.56 22.52 26.63
CA THR A 127 -16.00 22.42 26.36
C THR A 127 -16.52 23.79 25.95
N SER A 128 -17.10 23.91 24.75
CA SER A 128 -17.52 25.21 24.23
C SER A 128 -18.62 25.14 23.18
N THR A 129 -19.53 26.11 23.14
CA THR A 129 -20.44 26.30 21.99
C THR A 129 -19.71 26.76 20.73
N SER A 130 -18.65 27.58 20.87
CA SER A 130 -17.82 28.07 19.77
C SER A 130 -16.43 28.45 20.27
N ALA A 131 -15.43 27.60 20.02
CA ALA A 131 -14.03 27.84 20.40
C ALA A 131 -13.13 28.05 19.17
N ASN A 132 -12.38 29.15 19.16
CA ASN A 132 -11.34 29.43 18.18
C ASN A 132 -9.97 29.35 18.86
N ILE A 133 -9.13 28.39 18.45
CA ILE A 133 -7.80 28.17 19.04
C ILE A 133 -6.76 28.38 17.95
N THR A 134 -5.88 29.36 18.13
CA THR A 134 -4.86 29.69 17.13
C THR A 134 -3.66 28.75 17.29
N ASN A 135 -3.05 28.68 18.47
CA ASN A 135 -1.85 27.88 18.71
C ASN A 135 -2.02 26.94 19.92
N GLY A 136 -1.43 25.74 19.86
CA GLY A 136 -1.38 24.79 20.97
C GLY A 136 -1.85 23.37 20.62
N THR A 137 -1.87 22.50 21.64
CA THR A 137 -2.30 21.10 21.53
C THR A 137 -3.62 20.89 22.25
N ILE A 138 -4.64 20.41 21.54
CA ILE A 138 -5.97 20.12 22.11
C ILE A 138 -6.15 18.61 22.23
N ARG A 139 -6.52 18.13 23.43
CA ARG A 139 -6.66 16.69 23.72
C ARG A 139 -8.09 16.18 23.55
N THR A 140 -9.06 16.99 23.96
CA THR A 140 -10.50 16.71 23.84
C THR A 140 -11.23 18.03 23.60
N LEU A 141 -12.07 18.09 22.58
CA LEU A 141 -12.88 19.27 22.24
C LEU A 141 -14.33 18.84 22.07
N THR A 142 -15.20 19.34 22.93
CA THR A 142 -16.65 19.15 22.82
C THR A 142 -17.27 20.47 22.40
N SER A 143 -17.63 20.59 21.12
CA SER A 143 -18.20 21.81 20.57
C SER A 143 -19.18 21.60 19.43
N SER A 144 -20.14 22.52 19.27
CA SER A 144 -20.98 22.61 18.07
C SER A 144 -20.20 23.14 16.87
N THR A 145 -19.20 24.01 17.09
CA THR A 145 -18.36 24.58 16.02
C THR A 145 -16.95 24.82 16.54
N ALA A 146 -15.95 24.24 15.88
CA ALA A 146 -14.55 24.33 16.28
C ALA A 146 -13.64 24.69 15.10
N THR A 147 -12.79 25.70 15.27
CA THR A 147 -11.73 26.04 14.30
C THR A 147 -10.38 26.11 15.00
N ILE A 148 -9.40 25.36 14.48
CA ILE A 148 -8.02 25.34 14.97
C ILE A 148 -7.13 25.91 13.86
N THR A 149 -6.48 27.04 14.10
CA THR A 149 -5.72 27.78 13.07
C THR A 149 -4.25 27.88 13.44
N GLY A 150 -3.47 26.83 13.15
CA GLY A 150 -2.03 26.79 13.44
C GLY A 150 -1.61 25.83 14.58
N GLY A 151 -2.58 25.17 15.23
CA GLY A 151 -2.35 24.14 16.26
C GLY A 151 -2.61 22.69 15.81
N THR A 152 -2.35 21.75 16.71
CA THR A 152 -2.59 20.30 16.48
C THR A 152 -3.74 19.81 17.37
N PHE A 153 -4.75 19.19 16.78
CA PHE A 153 -5.69 18.35 17.54
C PHE A 153 -5.06 16.97 17.73
N SER A 154 -4.73 16.61 18.98
CA SER A 154 -4.14 15.31 19.33
C SER A 154 -5.15 14.34 19.95
N GLY A 155 -6.43 14.73 20.00
CA GLY A 155 -7.53 13.87 20.40
C GLY A 155 -8.02 12.95 19.30
N SER A 156 -9.02 12.13 19.62
CA SER A 156 -9.80 11.39 18.62
C SER A 156 -11.04 12.18 18.23
N VAL A 157 -11.31 12.33 16.93
CA VAL A 157 -12.62 12.78 16.44
C VAL A 157 -13.50 11.54 16.34
N ASN A 158 -14.29 11.26 17.38
CA ASN A 158 -15.16 10.09 17.44
C ASN A 158 -16.63 10.51 17.28
N SER A 159 -17.37 9.84 16.40
CA SER A 159 -18.80 10.00 16.27
C SER A 159 -19.48 8.68 16.64
N THR A 160 -20.07 8.60 17.82
CA THR A 160 -20.68 7.37 18.33
C THR A 160 -22.01 7.02 17.63
N PHE A 161 -22.76 8.04 17.18
CA PHE A 161 -24.09 7.87 16.56
C PHE A 161 -24.37 8.79 15.36
N GLY A 162 -23.37 9.53 14.86
CA GLY A 162 -23.54 10.53 13.79
C GLY A 162 -22.56 10.38 12.64
N THR A 163 -22.75 11.16 11.58
CA THR A 163 -21.81 11.23 10.45
C THR A 163 -20.81 12.36 10.66
N ILE A 164 -19.51 12.12 10.44
CA ILE A 164 -18.55 13.21 10.24
C ILE A 164 -18.77 13.71 8.82
N GLY A 165 -19.55 14.79 8.66
CA GLY A 165 -19.94 15.31 7.35
C GLY A 165 -18.74 15.77 6.51
N THR A 166 -17.78 16.47 7.13
CA THR A 166 -16.56 16.94 6.47
C THR A 166 -15.37 16.84 7.42
N LEU A 167 -14.32 16.12 7.01
CA LEU A 167 -13.00 16.18 7.62
C LEU A 167 -12.04 16.81 6.62
N ASN A 168 -11.76 18.10 6.77
CA ASN A 168 -10.99 18.88 5.81
C ASN A 168 -9.70 19.41 6.44
N ALA A 169 -8.59 19.30 5.72
CA ALA A 169 -7.33 19.96 6.02
C ALA A 169 -6.89 20.78 4.80
N THR A 170 -7.37 22.02 4.69
CA THR A 170 -7.16 22.88 3.50
C THR A 170 -5.69 23.11 3.17
N THR A 171 -4.83 23.24 4.19
CA THR A 171 -3.38 23.41 4.07
C THR A 171 -2.57 22.42 4.92
N GLY A 172 -3.26 21.56 5.68
CA GLY A 172 -2.65 20.61 6.62
C GLY A 172 -2.69 19.17 6.13
N THR A 173 -2.11 18.25 6.91
CA THR A 173 -2.07 16.81 6.60
C THR A 173 -2.92 16.02 7.59
N ILE A 174 -3.73 15.08 7.10
CA ILE A 174 -4.36 14.06 7.94
C ILE A 174 -3.41 12.86 8.02
N ALA A 175 -2.67 12.72 9.13
CA ALA A 175 -1.62 11.71 9.24
C ALA A 175 -2.17 10.28 9.42
N ASN A 176 -3.31 10.10 10.10
CA ASN A 176 -3.91 8.80 10.40
C ASN A 176 -5.42 8.84 10.14
N LEU A 177 -5.83 8.48 8.92
CA LEU A 177 -7.25 8.31 8.59
C LEU A 177 -7.63 6.83 8.72
N SER A 178 -8.39 6.49 9.77
CA SER A 178 -9.01 5.17 9.93
C SER A 178 -10.53 5.33 9.87
N THR A 179 -11.16 4.69 8.90
CA THR A 179 -12.61 4.81 8.68
C THR A 179 -13.16 3.55 8.03
N THR A 180 -14.44 3.26 8.29
CA THR A 180 -15.21 2.23 7.57
C THR A 180 -16.10 2.95 6.56
N LEU A 181 -15.86 2.78 5.27
CA LEU A 181 -16.69 3.38 4.23
C LEU A 181 -17.87 2.47 3.89
N ALA A 182 -19.08 3.03 3.84
CA ALA A 182 -20.25 2.36 3.30
C ALA A 182 -20.32 2.42 1.75
N GLY A 183 -19.40 3.17 1.11
CA GLY A 183 -19.33 3.38 -0.34
C GLY A 183 -17.89 3.57 -0.83
N ASP A 184 -17.72 4.15 -2.02
CA ASP A 184 -16.41 4.30 -2.66
C ASP A 184 -15.59 5.47 -2.08
N PHE A 185 -14.26 5.30 -2.05
CA PHE A 185 -13.33 6.38 -1.73
C PHE A 185 -12.99 7.15 -3.02
N THR A 186 -13.38 8.43 -3.09
CA THR A 186 -13.16 9.28 -4.27
C THR A 186 -12.15 10.39 -3.97
N ILE A 187 -11.13 10.55 -4.81
CA ILE A 187 -10.20 11.69 -4.79
C ILE A 187 -10.52 12.57 -6.00
N SER A 188 -11.16 13.72 -5.77
CA SER A 188 -11.63 14.60 -6.86
C SER A 188 -10.54 15.50 -7.45
N GLN A 189 -9.44 15.72 -6.71
CA GLN A 189 -8.28 16.53 -7.09
C GLN A 189 -7.02 15.95 -6.41
N GLY A 190 -5.86 15.99 -7.08
CA GLY A 190 -4.59 15.49 -6.54
C GLY A 190 -4.34 14.00 -6.78
N THR A 191 -3.41 13.40 -6.02
CA THR A 191 -3.04 11.98 -6.13
C THR A 191 -3.02 11.31 -4.76
N GLY A 192 -3.57 10.09 -4.68
CA GLY A 192 -3.44 9.22 -3.50
C GLY A 192 -2.32 8.22 -3.70
N THR A 193 -1.23 8.35 -2.94
CA THR A 193 -0.15 7.35 -2.95
C THR A 193 -0.50 6.24 -1.97
N ILE A 194 -0.88 5.07 -2.49
CA ILE A 194 -1.02 3.86 -1.68
C ILE A 194 0.37 3.24 -1.56
N GLY A 195 0.76 2.81 -0.35
CA GLY A 195 2.05 2.14 -0.13
C GLY A 195 2.20 0.93 -1.06
N THR A 196 3.43 0.64 -1.48
CA THR A 196 3.72 -0.52 -2.33
C THR A 196 3.39 -1.80 -1.56
N THR A 197 2.33 -2.50 -1.94
CA THR A 197 1.90 -3.73 -1.25
C THR A 197 2.76 -4.95 -1.61
N GLY A 198 4.06 -4.77 -1.89
CA GLY A 198 5.01 -5.86 -2.12
C GLY A 198 5.31 -6.23 -3.57
N VAL A 199 5.10 -5.32 -4.53
CA VAL A 199 5.53 -5.55 -5.93
C VAL A 199 7.03 -5.34 -6.12
N THR A 200 7.79 -6.42 -6.23
CA THR A 200 9.16 -6.44 -6.78
C THR A 200 9.13 -6.77 -8.27
N ALA A 201 10.14 -6.32 -9.03
CA ALA A 201 10.28 -6.65 -10.46
C ALA A 201 10.20 -8.16 -10.68
N GLY A 202 9.35 -8.60 -11.62
CA GLY A 202 9.09 -10.02 -11.92
C GLY A 202 7.92 -10.68 -11.17
N THR A 203 7.33 -10.02 -10.16
CA THR A 203 6.26 -10.62 -9.34
C THR A 203 4.97 -10.90 -10.12
N TYR A 204 4.60 -10.00 -11.04
CA TYR A 204 3.34 -10.13 -11.80
C TYR A 204 3.54 -10.17 -13.31
N GLY A 205 4.77 -10.32 -13.79
CA GLY A 205 5.02 -10.45 -15.22
C GLY A 205 6.49 -10.67 -15.51
N THR A 206 6.76 -11.60 -16.42
CA THR A 206 8.09 -11.92 -16.94
C THR A 206 7.98 -12.13 -18.45
N ASN A 207 9.09 -12.44 -19.11
CA ASN A 207 9.07 -12.94 -20.49
C ASN A 207 8.40 -14.33 -20.65
N THR A 208 8.03 -14.99 -19.54
CA THR A 208 7.42 -16.33 -19.52
C THR A 208 6.01 -16.36 -18.91
N ALA A 209 5.54 -15.25 -18.33
CA ALA A 209 4.23 -15.17 -17.69
C ALA A 209 3.63 -13.77 -17.82
N ALA A 210 2.36 -13.71 -18.20
CA ALA A 210 1.59 -12.48 -18.34
C ALA A 210 0.77 -12.21 -17.08
N VAL A 211 0.54 -10.93 -16.78
CA VAL A 211 -0.38 -10.51 -15.71
C VAL A 211 -1.78 -11.00 -16.07
N THR A 212 -2.49 -11.58 -15.10
CA THR A 212 -3.93 -11.82 -15.18
C THR A 212 -4.65 -11.11 -14.06
N LEU A 213 -5.73 -10.41 -14.41
CA LEU A 213 -6.53 -9.60 -13.51
C LEU A 213 -7.93 -10.21 -13.43
N THR A 214 -8.42 -10.47 -12.22
CA THR A 214 -9.84 -10.76 -12.00
C THR A 214 -10.54 -9.47 -11.62
N ILE A 215 -11.63 -9.14 -12.33
CA ILE A 215 -12.41 -7.93 -12.14
C ILE A 215 -13.82 -8.31 -11.69
N ASP A 216 -14.35 -7.65 -10.66
CA ASP A 216 -15.73 -7.86 -10.23
C ASP A 216 -16.75 -7.13 -11.11
N SER A 217 -18.04 -7.32 -10.82
CA SER A 217 -19.14 -6.65 -11.55
C SER A 217 -19.15 -5.12 -11.44
N LYS A 218 -18.32 -4.54 -10.57
CA LYS A 218 -18.16 -3.09 -10.39
C LYS A 218 -16.88 -2.55 -11.06
N GLY A 219 -16.11 -3.38 -11.77
CA GLY A 219 -14.89 -2.95 -12.44
C GLY A 219 -13.65 -2.90 -11.54
N ARG A 220 -13.72 -3.44 -10.31
CA ARG A 220 -12.58 -3.44 -9.38
C ARG A 220 -11.75 -4.71 -9.54
N VAL A 221 -10.42 -4.58 -9.46
CA VAL A 221 -9.50 -5.72 -9.45
C VAL A 221 -9.63 -6.45 -8.11
N THR A 222 -10.08 -7.69 -8.12
CA THR A 222 -10.23 -8.54 -6.91
C THR A 222 -9.07 -9.50 -6.72
N THR A 223 -8.31 -9.77 -7.78
CA THR A 223 -7.14 -10.65 -7.74
C THR A 223 -6.17 -10.27 -8.85
N VAL A 224 -4.88 -10.23 -8.53
CA VAL A 224 -3.77 -10.12 -9.47
C VAL A 224 -3.00 -11.43 -9.40
N SER A 225 -2.81 -12.08 -10.54
CA SER A 225 -2.03 -13.32 -10.64
C SER A 225 -1.20 -13.29 -11.92
N THR A 226 -0.44 -14.34 -12.16
CA THR A 226 0.24 -14.57 -13.43
C THR A 226 -0.30 -15.82 -14.09
N SER A 227 -0.42 -15.78 -15.40
CA SER A 227 -0.63 -16.98 -16.21
C SER A 227 0.57 -17.17 -17.12
N ALA A 228 1.01 -18.41 -17.28
CA ALA A 228 2.10 -18.71 -18.19
C ALA A 228 1.77 -18.19 -19.59
N ILE A 229 2.70 -17.47 -20.20
CA ILE A 229 2.64 -17.21 -21.63
C ILE A 229 3.02 -18.54 -22.27
N SER A 230 2.01 -19.32 -22.61
CA SER A 230 2.19 -20.38 -23.59
C SER A 230 2.22 -19.68 -24.95
N THR A 231 3.41 -19.50 -25.51
CA THR A 231 3.52 -19.67 -26.95
C THR A 231 2.93 -21.06 -27.21
N ALA A 232 1.87 -21.13 -27.99
CA ALA A 232 1.21 -22.40 -28.25
C ALA A 232 2.21 -23.31 -28.98
N ASP A 233 2.95 -24.10 -28.20
CA ASP A 233 3.94 -25.09 -28.62
C ASP A 233 5.12 -24.48 -29.40
N ASP A 234 6.30 -24.39 -28.77
CA ASP A 234 7.54 -23.91 -29.40
C ASP A 234 8.07 -24.82 -30.54
N SER A 235 7.22 -25.66 -31.15
CA SER A 235 7.44 -26.19 -32.49
C SER A 235 6.11 -26.61 -33.14
N ILE A 236 6.06 -26.56 -34.48
CA ILE A 236 5.22 -27.51 -35.24
C ILE A 236 5.74 -28.90 -34.85
N THR A 237 5.12 -29.53 -33.86
CA THR A 237 5.46 -30.90 -33.49
C THR A 237 5.02 -31.83 -34.61
N TYR A 238 5.68 -32.98 -34.72
CA TYR A 238 5.31 -34.07 -35.64
C TYR A 238 3.81 -34.41 -35.56
N ALA A 239 3.20 -34.30 -34.37
CA ALA A 239 1.77 -34.52 -34.14
C ALA A 239 0.86 -33.48 -34.85
N LYS A 240 1.39 -32.30 -35.18
CA LYS A 240 0.66 -31.23 -35.87
C LYS A 240 0.78 -31.29 -37.40
N LEU A 241 1.74 -32.05 -37.93
CA LEU A 241 1.95 -32.26 -39.38
C LEU A 241 1.74 -33.72 -39.82
N SER A 242 1.52 -34.64 -38.89
CA SER A 242 1.29 -36.05 -39.15
C SER A 242 -0.06 -36.50 -38.61
N THR A 243 -0.73 -37.40 -39.34
CA THR A 243 -1.94 -38.11 -38.90
C THR A 243 -1.63 -39.24 -37.90
N SER A 244 -0.43 -39.24 -37.30
CA SER A 244 0.11 -40.33 -36.47
C SER A 244 0.30 -39.85 -35.03
N ALA A 245 -0.18 -40.65 -34.07
CA ALA A 245 -0.31 -40.24 -32.66
C ALA A 245 1.00 -40.36 -31.85
N THR A 246 2.04 -41.00 -32.40
CA THR A 246 3.34 -41.22 -31.72
C THR A 246 4.50 -41.15 -32.71
N GLU A 247 5.71 -40.89 -32.19
CA GLU A 247 6.95 -40.95 -32.99
C GLU A 247 7.23 -42.34 -33.56
N ALA A 248 6.86 -43.39 -32.82
CA ALA A 248 6.96 -44.76 -33.31
C ALA A 248 6.08 -44.98 -34.55
N ASP A 249 4.88 -44.41 -34.59
CA ASP A 249 3.95 -44.49 -35.71
C ASP A 249 4.45 -43.66 -36.92
N ASN A 250 5.11 -42.53 -36.66
CA ASN A 250 5.78 -41.73 -37.70
C ASN A 250 6.90 -42.50 -38.39
N VAL A 251 7.80 -43.12 -37.61
CA VAL A 251 8.87 -43.95 -38.16
C VAL A 251 8.27 -45.15 -38.90
N ALA A 252 7.26 -45.79 -38.33
CA ALA A 252 6.66 -46.99 -38.93
C ALA A 252 6.06 -46.76 -40.32
N LYS A 253 5.47 -45.58 -40.57
CA LYS A 253 4.79 -45.25 -41.84
C LYS A 253 5.68 -44.57 -42.88
N ARG A 254 6.85 -44.05 -42.50
CA ARG A 254 7.65 -43.15 -43.35
C ARG A 254 9.04 -43.66 -43.69
N THR A 255 9.53 -44.72 -43.04
CA THR A 255 10.82 -45.33 -43.37
C THR A 255 10.65 -46.67 -44.07
N ALA A 256 11.62 -47.02 -44.91
CA ALA A 256 11.69 -48.36 -45.49
C ALA A 256 11.97 -49.39 -44.38
N LYS A 257 11.29 -50.54 -44.44
CA LYS A 257 11.50 -51.67 -43.52
C LYS A 257 12.71 -52.52 -43.90
N ALA A 258 13.08 -52.50 -45.17
CA ALA A 258 14.32 -53.02 -45.69
C ALA A 258 14.66 -52.27 -46.99
N TRP A 259 15.95 -52.12 -47.29
CA TRP A 259 16.39 -51.72 -48.62
C TRP A 259 17.75 -52.32 -48.93
N VAL A 260 18.07 -52.48 -50.22
CA VAL A 260 19.36 -53.00 -50.65
C VAL A 260 19.77 -52.39 -51.99
N ASN A 261 21.08 -52.18 -52.17
CA ASN A 261 21.74 -52.00 -53.45
C ASN A 261 22.75 -53.14 -53.62
N PHE A 262 22.62 -53.92 -54.69
CA PHE A 262 23.52 -55.03 -54.95
C PHE A 262 23.93 -55.13 -56.42
N ASN A 263 25.04 -55.82 -56.65
CA ASN A 263 25.49 -56.23 -57.98
C ASN A 263 24.92 -57.61 -58.31
N GLY A 264 24.16 -57.73 -59.39
CA GLY A 264 23.63 -59.00 -59.88
C GLY A 264 24.53 -59.71 -60.89
N THR A 265 25.60 -59.07 -61.37
CA THR A 265 26.53 -59.64 -62.37
C THR A 265 27.76 -60.27 -61.75
N GLY A 266 28.27 -61.35 -62.36
CA GLY A 266 29.43 -62.08 -61.83
C GLY A 266 29.09 -62.75 -60.50
N THR A 267 29.86 -62.47 -59.45
CA THR A 267 29.50 -62.89 -58.09
C THR A 267 28.54 -61.88 -57.49
N VAL A 268 27.32 -62.31 -57.15
CA VAL A 268 26.32 -61.47 -56.50
C VAL A 268 26.85 -60.94 -55.17
N ALA A 269 26.80 -59.63 -54.99
CA ALA A 269 27.31 -58.97 -53.78
C ALA A 269 26.48 -57.74 -53.41
N ILE A 270 26.12 -57.65 -52.13
CA ILE A 270 25.48 -56.47 -51.54
C ILE A 270 26.53 -55.34 -51.48
N ARG A 271 26.16 -54.16 -51.98
CA ARG A 271 26.97 -52.93 -51.90
C ARG A 271 26.61 -52.10 -50.68
N ASP A 272 25.32 -52.04 -50.36
CA ASP A 272 24.78 -51.32 -49.21
C ASP A 272 23.37 -51.84 -48.88
N ASP A 273 23.00 -51.83 -47.61
CA ASP A 273 21.70 -52.31 -47.17
C ASP A 273 21.20 -51.73 -45.83
N PHE A 274 19.90 -51.91 -45.62
CA PHE A 274 19.29 -51.92 -44.30
C PHE A 274 18.36 -53.11 -44.20
N ASN A 275 18.53 -53.91 -43.14
CA ASN A 275 17.72 -55.10 -42.85
C ASN A 275 17.77 -56.17 -43.96
N VAL A 276 18.90 -56.36 -44.65
CA VAL A 276 19.11 -57.45 -45.61
C VAL A 276 20.33 -58.27 -45.22
N SER A 277 20.16 -59.59 -45.09
CA SER A 277 21.21 -60.50 -44.64
C SER A 277 21.99 -61.11 -45.80
N SER A 278 21.31 -61.34 -46.93
CA SER A 278 21.92 -61.95 -48.11
C SER A 278 21.04 -61.78 -49.35
N ILE A 279 21.65 -62.00 -50.52
CA ILE A 279 20.96 -62.20 -51.78
C ILE A 279 21.18 -63.66 -52.22
N THR A 280 20.09 -64.40 -52.43
CA THR A 280 20.16 -65.72 -53.07
C THR A 280 20.02 -65.54 -54.57
N ASP A 281 21.03 -65.97 -55.33
CA ASP A 281 20.98 -66.08 -56.78
C ASP A 281 20.28 -67.40 -57.17
N ASN A 282 19.09 -67.29 -57.78
CA ASN A 282 18.29 -68.43 -58.23
C ASN A 282 18.48 -68.71 -59.74
N GLY A 283 19.49 -68.11 -60.35
CA GLY A 283 19.74 -68.12 -61.80
C GLY A 283 19.57 -66.72 -62.39
N THR A 284 19.95 -66.60 -63.67
CA THR A 284 20.05 -65.31 -64.38
C THR A 284 18.82 -64.42 -64.17
N GLY A 285 19.06 -63.22 -63.64
CA GLY A 285 18.06 -62.20 -63.39
C GLY A 285 17.01 -62.57 -62.32
N ASN A 286 17.23 -63.57 -61.48
CA ASN A 286 16.27 -63.99 -60.45
C ASN A 286 16.94 -64.05 -59.06
N TYR A 287 16.55 -63.15 -58.17
CA TYR A 287 17.20 -62.96 -56.88
C TYR A 287 16.19 -62.99 -55.74
N ALA A 288 16.49 -63.70 -54.66
CA ALA A 288 15.77 -63.55 -53.39
C ALA A 288 16.55 -62.62 -52.46
N ILE A 289 15.93 -61.53 -52.04
CA ILE A 289 16.45 -60.61 -51.04
C ILE A 289 16.01 -61.13 -49.67
N ASN A 290 16.95 -61.65 -48.87
CA ASN A 290 16.65 -62.21 -47.55
C ASN A 290 16.83 -61.13 -46.47
N PHE A 291 15.84 -60.93 -45.61
CA PHE A 291 15.88 -59.93 -44.56
C PHE A 291 16.73 -60.38 -43.37
N SER A 292 17.34 -59.42 -42.67
CA SER A 292 18.09 -59.70 -41.42
C SER A 292 17.15 -59.90 -40.22
N SER A 293 15.99 -59.26 -40.24
CA SER A 293 14.90 -59.40 -39.28
C SER A 293 13.58 -59.54 -40.05
N ASN A 294 12.78 -60.52 -39.66
CA ASN A 294 11.50 -60.79 -40.31
C ASN A 294 10.55 -59.61 -40.14
N LEU A 295 9.84 -59.29 -41.23
CA LEU A 295 8.72 -58.37 -41.22
C LEU A 295 7.51 -59.01 -40.52
N SER A 296 6.60 -58.18 -40.01
CA SER A 296 5.44 -58.65 -39.22
C SER A 296 4.46 -59.50 -40.04
N ASN A 297 4.38 -59.27 -41.35
CA ASN A 297 3.55 -60.00 -42.32
C ASN A 297 4.11 -59.83 -43.74
N ALA A 298 3.51 -60.54 -44.71
CA ALA A 298 3.92 -60.49 -46.12
C ALA A 298 3.17 -59.43 -46.97
N ASN A 299 2.33 -58.59 -46.36
CA ASN A 299 1.53 -57.57 -47.04
C ASN A 299 2.27 -56.22 -47.10
N TYR A 300 3.47 -56.22 -47.69
CA TYR A 300 4.27 -55.03 -47.92
C TYR A 300 4.34 -54.66 -49.41
N CYS A 301 4.80 -53.45 -49.68
CA CYS A 301 5.09 -52.94 -51.01
C CYS A 301 6.61 -53.01 -51.26
N VAL A 302 7.02 -53.30 -52.49
CA VAL A 302 8.43 -53.23 -52.91
C VAL A 302 8.56 -52.37 -54.15
N ALA A 303 9.43 -51.37 -54.07
CA ALA A 303 9.88 -50.59 -55.22
C ALA A 303 11.25 -51.10 -55.65
N VAL A 304 11.38 -51.51 -56.91
CA VAL A 304 12.63 -52.03 -57.48
C VAL A 304 13.10 -51.12 -58.61
N SER A 305 14.38 -50.83 -58.67
CA SER A 305 15.04 -50.17 -59.79
C SER A 305 16.28 -50.94 -60.23
N VAL A 306 16.58 -50.84 -61.52
CA VAL A 306 17.74 -51.48 -62.15
C VAL A 306 18.46 -50.48 -63.04
N ASP A 307 19.76 -50.69 -63.30
CA ASP A 307 20.49 -49.89 -64.27
C ASP A 307 19.92 -50.07 -65.69
N ASN A 308 20.04 -49.01 -66.49
CA ASN A 308 19.75 -49.04 -67.91
C ASN A 308 21.03 -49.43 -68.68
N GLY A 309 21.04 -50.58 -69.34
CA GLY A 309 22.12 -50.96 -70.26
C GLY A 309 22.19 -49.98 -71.45
N SER A 310 23.40 -49.71 -71.95
CA SER A 310 23.74 -48.61 -72.88
C SER A 310 23.07 -48.60 -74.28
N SER A 311 22.02 -49.38 -74.54
CA SER A 311 21.32 -49.43 -75.83
C SER A 311 19.92 -48.82 -75.76
N ALA A 312 19.70 -47.74 -76.53
CA ALA A 312 18.46 -46.96 -76.58
C ALA A 312 17.19 -47.74 -77.00
N THR A 313 17.33 -49.00 -77.45
CA THR A 313 16.25 -49.84 -77.99
C THR A 313 15.75 -50.90 -76.99
N ILE A 314 16.32 -50.97 -75.78
CA ILE A 314 16.03 -52.02 -74.79
C ILE A 314 15.47 -51.41 -73.51
N VAL A 315 14.27 -51.85 -73.09
CA VAL A 315 13.67 -51.45 -71.81
C VAL A 315 14.07 -52.46 -70.75
N ASN A 316 14.80 -52.02 -69.72
CA ASN A 316 15.10 -52.82 -68.55
C ASN A 316 13.94 -52.70 -67.56
N THR A 317 13.47 -53.84 -67.05
CA THR A 317 12.37 -53.89 -66.08
C THR A 317 12.76 -54.79 -64.92
N ALA A 318 12.19 -54.50 -63.76
CA ALA A 318 12.24 -55.38 -62.62
C ALA A 318 10.83 -55.68 -62.15
N GLU A 319 10.59 -56.91 -61.74
CA GLU A 319 9.32 -57.36 -61.18
C GLU A 319 9.52 -57.98 -59.81
N THR A 320 8.47 -57.91 -59.02
CA THR A 320 8.39 -58.57 -57.72
C THR A 320 7.72 -59.92 -57.90
N GLY A 321 8.30 -60.95 -57.29
CA GLY A 321 7.82 -62.31 -57.27
C GLY A 321 7.18 -62.64 -55.92
N THR A 322 7.58 -63.75 -55.32
CA THR A 322 7.02 -64.22 -54.05
C THR A 322 7.35 -63.27 -52.89
N PHE A 323 6.32 -62.92 -52.12
CA PHE A 323 6.43 -62.15 -50.87
C PHE A 323 6.40 -63.09 -49.67
N SER A 324 7.35 -62.93 -48.75
CA SER A 324 7.34 -63.61 -47.44
C SER A 324 7.81 -62.66 -46.33
N THR A 325 7.62 -63.04 -45.07
CA THR A 325 8.09 -62.23 -43.93
C THR A 325 9.61 -62.18 -43.84
N SER A 326 10.34 -63.13 -44.42
CA SER A 326 11.79 -63.24 -44.33
C SER A 326 12.52 -62.91 -45.64
N SER A 327 11.81 -62.78 -46.76
CA SER A 327 12.41 -62.47 -48.05
C SER A 327 11.39 -62.00 -49.08
N VAL A 328 11.88 -61.32 -50.11
CA VAL A 328 11.15 -61.05 -51.36
C VAL A 328 11.97 -61.51 -52.55
N VAL A 329 11.31 -62.16 -53.51
CA VAL A 329 11.93 -62.50 -54.80
C VAL A 329 11.75 -61.35 -55.78
N ILE A 330 12.79 -61.01 -56.52
CA ILE A 330 12.72 -60.05 -57.62
C ILE A 330 13.31 -60.67 -58.89
N THR A 331 12.75 -60.28 -60.03
CA THR A 331 13.24 -60.69 -61.35
C THR A 331 13.64 -59.46 -62.15
N THR A 332 14.85 -59.45 -62.68
CA THR A 332 15.38 -58.40 -63.56
C THR A 332 15.49 -58.93 -64.98
N GLN A 333 15.08 -58.11 -65.94
CA GLN A 333 14.95 -58.55 -67.32
C GLN A 333 14.99 -57.38 -68.29
N TYR A 334 15.16 -57.69 -69.56
CA TYR A 334 15.02 -56.73 -70.64
C TYR A 334 13.95 -57.15 -71.63
N ALA A 335 13.29 -56.15 -72.23
CA ALA A 335 12.38 -56.31 -73.35
C ALA A 335 12.94 -55.54 -74.56
N GLY A 336 13.11 -56.24 -75.69
CA GLY A 336 13.53 -55.62 -76.96
C GLY A 336 12.41 -55.73 -77.97
N GLY A 337 11.79 -54.59 -78.35
CA GLY A 337 10.86 -54.40 -79.49
C GLY A 337 9.65 -55.35 -79.66
N SER A 338 9.52 -56.38 -78.83
CA SER A 338 8.56 -57.49 -78.90
C SER A 338 8.12 -57.85 -77.47
N THR A 339 7.00 -58.57 -77.32
CA THR A 339 6.43 -59.00 -76.03
C THR A 339 7.30 -59.99 -75.25
N ASN A 340 8.42 -60.45 -75.84
CA ASN A 340 9.33 -61.37 -75.18
C ASN A 340 10.26 -60.64 -74.22
N ARG A 341 10.32 -61.22 -73.01
CA ARG A 341 10.97 -60.69 -71.84
C ARG A 341 12.06 -61.67 -71.42
N THR A 342 13.32 -61.24 -71.48
CA THR A 342 14.47 -62.12 -71.23
C THR A 342 15.12 -61.75 -69.90
N ALA A 343 15.19 -62.72 -68.99
CA ALA A 343 15.87 -62.54 -67.70
C ALA A 343 17.34 -62.18 -67.91
N SER A 344 17.84 -61.24 -67.12
CA SER A 344 19.18 -60.69 -67.28
C SER A 344 19.67 -60.15 -65.97
N ASP A 345 20.91 -60.49 -65.67
CA ASP A 345 21.66 -59.89 -64.58
C ASP A 345 21.91 -58.41 -64.85
N LYS A 346 21.88 -57.62 -63.77
CA LYS A 346 22.02 -56.17 -63.80
C LYS A 346 23.12 -55.74 -62.85
N VAL A 347 23.90 -54.73 -63.24
CA VAL A 347 25.06 -54.30 -62.45
C VAL A 347 24.59 -53.54 -61.23
N GLN A 348 23.49 -52.82 -61.30
CA GLN A 348 22.92 -52.09 -60.18
C GLN A 348 21.46 -52.45 -60.03
N ILE A 349 21.14 -53.14 -58.94
CA ILE A 349 19.78 -53.49 -58.57
C ILE A 349 19.52 -52.89 -57.20
N CYS A 350 18.51 -52.04 -57.10
CA CYS A 350 18.06 -51.47 -55.83
C CYS A 350 16.63 -51.91 -55.54
N ALA A 351 16.35 -52.27 -54.29
CA ALA A 351 14.99 -52.56 -53.84
C ALA A 351 14.73 -51.87 -52.50
N ALA A 352 13.53 -51.32 -52.32
CA ALA A 352 13.08 -50.72 -51.07
C ALA A 352 11.70 -51.28 -50.69
N VAL A 353 11.57 -51.70 -49.44
CA VAL A 353 10.38 -52.37 -48.89
C VAL A 353 9.66 -51.43 -47.92
N PHE A 354 8.35 -51.25 -48.10
CA PHE A 354 7.50 -50.37 -47.27
C PHE A 354 6.24 -51.11 -46.78
N GLY A 355 5.80 -50.83 -45.55
CA GLY A 355 4.69 -51.56 -44.93
C GLY A 355 5.15 -52.90 -44.32
N ALA A 356 4.19 -53.77 -44.00
CA ALA A 356 4.27 -54.87 -43.02
C ALA A 356 4.08 -54.42 -41.58
#